data_AF-M5REM2-F1
#
_entry.id   AF-M5REM2-F1
#
_cell.length_a   1.000
_cell.length_b   1.000
_cell.length_c   1.000
_cell.angle_alpha   90.00
_cell.angle_beta   90.00
_cell.angle_gamma   90.00
#
_symmetry.space_group_name_H-M   'P 1'
#
loop_
_entity.id
_entity.type
_entity.pdbx_description
1 polymer ?
#
loop_
_entity_poly.entity_id
_entity_poly.type
_entity_poly.pdbx_seq_one_letter_code
_entity_poly.pdbx_strand_id
1 'polypeptide(L)'
;MEWLHEEPYPCFRLDRDETIRANLLARDATFIDGFLEWRAELVLRDQLALTDWLFRFGTEYNDGSRWADVLGAAALGAGSEVATYIWSLRNDKWCGLGTKLFPWLPSLNAARQLDAFRLAAAFFAINECERYELCRAHGGCSHWWHAIS
;
A
#
# COMPACT_ATOMS: atom_id res chain seq x y z
N MET A 1 23.88 9.96 14.41
CA MET A 1 23.86 10.03 12.94
C MET A 1 22.44 10.42 12.57
N GLU A 2 22.24 11.72 12.38
CA GLU A 2 20.94 12.31 12.06
C GLU A 2 20.58 12.00 10.60
N TRP A 3 19.48 11.27 10.42
CA TRP A 3 18.75 11.24 9.16
C TRP A 3 17.43 11.98 9.40
N LEU A 4 17.51 13.31 9.47
CA LEU A 4 16.37 14.21 9.35
C LEU A 4 16.35 14.71 7.90
N HIS A 5 15.91 13.86 6.99
CA HIS A 5 15.19 14.39 5.84
C HIS A 5 13.83 14.80 6.39
N GLU A 6 13.55 16.11 6.42
CA GLU A 6 12.20 16.62 6.62
C GLU A 6 11.34 16.07 5.47
N GLU A 7 10.72 14.92 5.72
CA GLU A 7 9.74 14.37 4.81
C GLU A 7 8.53 15.32 4.78
N PRO A 8 7.92 15.57 3.60
CA PRO A 8 6.89 16.58 3.45
C PRO A 8 5.61 16.33 4.28
N TYR A 9 5.51 15.21 5.03
CA TYR A 9 4.33 14.87 5.83
C TYR A 9 4.70 14.16 7.16
N PRO A 10 4.84 14.87 8.28
CA PRO A 10 5.15 14.30 9.60
C PRO A 10 3.98 13.57 10.28
N CYS A 11 2.88 13.25 9.59
CA CYS A 11 1.58 13.02 10.24
C CYS A 11 0.99 11.61 10.20
N PHE A 12 1.64 10.62 9.58
CA PHE A 12 1.21 9.23 9.70
C PHE A 12 2.42 8.33 9.79
N ARG A 13 2.94 8.21 11.02
CA ARG A 13 3.80 7.11 11.38
C ARG A 13 2.90 6.07 12.02
N LEU A 14 2.70 4.96 11.31
CA LEU A 14 2.31 3.74 11.98
C LEU A 14 3.38 3.45 13.03
N ASP A 15 2.98 3.23 14.26
CA ASP A 15 3.91 2.69 15.22
C ASP A 15 4.31 1.25 14.83
N ARG A 16 5.21 0.67 15.62
CA ARG A 16 5.70 -0.69 15.36
C ARG A 16 4.54 -1.69 15.29
N ASP A 17 3.60 -1.61 16.23
CA ASP A 17 2.51 -2.56 16.40
C ASP A 17 1.46 -2.40 15.29
N GLU A 18 1.20 -1.16 14.87
CA GLU A 18 0.33 -0.88 13.73
C GLU A 18 0.94 -1.33 12.40
N THR A 19 2.27 -1.21 12.24
CA THR A 19 2.98 -1.75 11.07
C THR A 19 2.90 -3.29 11.04
N ILE A 20 3.02 -3.93 12.21
CA ILE A 20 2.84 -5.38 12.36
C ILE A 20 1.40 -5.77 12.00
N ARG A 21 0.41 -5.05 12.53
CA ARG A 21 -1.01 -5.29 12.22
C ARG A 21 -1.28 -5.15 10.72
N ALA A 22 -0.77 -4.10 10.08
CA ALA A 22 -0.88 -3.92 8.63
C ALA A 22 -0.24 -5.09 7.86
N ASN A 23 0.96 -5.52 8.26
CA ASN A 23 1.64 -6.64 7.60
C ASN A 23 0.86 -7.96 7.78
N LEU A 24 0.41 -8.29 9.00
CA LEU A 24 -0.38 -9.50 9.27
C LEU A 24 -1.70 -9.52 8.49
N LEU A 25 -2.40 -8.39 8.42
CA LEU A 25 -3.62 -8.26 7.63
C LEU A 25 -3.38 -8.38 6.12
N ALA A 26 -2.16 -8.10 5.64
CA ALA A 26 -1.84 -8.12 4.22
C ALA A 26 -1.33 -9.48 3.74
N ARG A 27 -0.59 -10.18 4.61
CA ARG A 27 -0.06 -11.52 4.33
C ARG A 27 -1.15 -12.55 4.12
N ASP A 28 -2.26 -12.37 4.81
CA ASP A 28 -3.44 -13.17 4.57
C ASP A 28 -4.26 -12.49 3.46
N ALA A 29 -3.96 -12.85 2.20
CA ALA A 29 -4.58 -12.27 1.00
C ALA A 29 -6.12 -12.29 1.00
N THR A 30 -6.72 -13.04 1.92
CA THR A 30 -8.14 -13.15 2.22
C THR A 30 -8.72 -11.99 3.06
N PHE A 31 -7.90 -11.05 3.54
CA PHE A 31 -8.28 -10.07 4.58
C PHE A 31 -8.30 -8.61 4.13
N ILE A 32 -8.54 -8.33 2.84
CA ILE A 32 -8.86 -6.95 2.41
C ILE A 32 -9.98 -6.35 3.26
N ASP A 33 -10.93 -7.18 3.71
CA ASP A 33 -11.99 -6.80 4.63
C ASP A 33 -11.46 -6.32 6.00
N GLY A 34 -10.44 -6.96 6.56
CA GLY A 34 -9.80 -6.50 7.81
C GLY A 34 -9.08 -5.16 7.66
N PHE A 35 -8.50 -4.88 6.49
CA PHE A 35 -7.96 -3.55 6.17
C PHE A 35 -9.05 -2.50 6.01
N LEU A 36 -10.19 -2.87 5.41
CA LEU A 36 -11.33 -1.98 5.25
C LEU A 36 -11.95 -1.63 6.62
N GLU A 37 -12.10 -2.62 7.51
CA GLU A 37 -12.56 -2.43 8.88
C GLU A 37 -11.62 -1.50 9.66
N TRP A 38 -10.31 -1.79 9.65
CA TRP A 38 -9.33 -0.95 10.34
C TRP A 38 -9.31 0.48 9.79
N ARG A 39 -9.36 0.66 8.46
CA ARG A 39 -9.45 1.98 7.83
C ARG A 39 -10.71 2.74 8.27
N ALA A 40 -11.83 2.05 8.47
CA ALA A 40 -13.08 2.69 8.87
C ALA A 40 -13.00 3.28 10.30
N GLU A 41 -12.09 2.79 11.15
CA GLU A 41 -11.84 3.32 12.50
C GLU A 41 -11.05 4.64 12.49
N LEU A 42 -10.36 4.94 11.38
CA LEU A 42 -9.48 6.10 11.26
C LEU A 42 -10.25 7.37 10.84
N VAL A 43 -9.78 8.54 11.28
CA VAL A 43 -10.25 9.82 10.73
C VAL A 43 -9.79 10.00 9.28
N LEU A 44 -10.50 10.81 8.49
CA LEU A 44 -10.23 10.95 7.05
C LEU A 44 -8.76 11.26 6.73
N ARG A 45 -8.12 12.15 7.48
CA ARG A 45 -6.69 12.47 7.29
C ARG A 45 -5.81 11.23 7.35
N ASP A 46 -6.05 10.37 8.34
CA ASP A 46 -5.27 9.18 8.60
C ASP A 46 -5.60 8.08 7.60
N GLN A 47 -6.84 8.01 7.12
CA GLN A 47 -7.21 7.13 5.99
C GLN A 47 -6.44 7.48 4.72
N LEU A 48 -6.32 8.77 4.40
CA LEU A 48 -5.59 9.24 3.21
C LEU A 48 -4.09 8.97 3.35
N ALA A 49 -3.54 9.18 4.55
CA ALA A 49 -2.13 8.95 4.82
C ALA A 49 -1.78 7.45 4.85
N LEU A 50 -2.64 6.60 5.41
CA LEU A 50 -2.53 5.14 5.31
C LEU A 50 -2.52 4.68 3.85
N THR A 51 -3.44 5.23 3.03
CA THR A 51 -3.54 4.89 1.61
C THR A 51 -2.24 5.21 0.87
N ASP A 52 -1.67 6.40 1.09
CA ASP A 52 -0.38 6.78 0.48
C ASP A 52 0.79 5.93 0.98
N TRP A 53 0.85 5.66 2.28
CA TRP A 53 1.87 4.78 2.86
C TRP A 53 1.86 3.38 2.23
N LEU A 54 0.67 2.78 2.09
CA LEU A 54 0.50 1.48 1.44
C LEU A 54 0.98 1.51 -0.01
N PHE A 55 0.68 2.56 -0.77
CA PHE A 55 1.22 2.70 -2.12
C PHE A 55 2.74 2.82 -2.13
N ARG A 56 3.34 3.65 -1.28
CA ARG A 56 4.80 3.82 -1.24
C ARG A 56 5.51 2.50 -0.96
N PHE A 57 5.02 1.75 0.01
CA PHE A 57 5.59 0.44 0.35
C PHE A 57 5.30 -0.60 -0.74
N GLY A 58 4.05 -0.67 -1.20
CA GLY A 58 3.57 -1.62 -2.21
C GLY A 58 4.01 -1.31 -3.66
N THR A 59 4.74 -0.23 -3.91
CA THR A 59 5.25 0.12 -5.25
C THR A 59 6.77 0.00 -5.37
N GLU A 60 7.47 -0.25 -4.26
CA GLU A 60 8.93 -0.44 -4.23
C GLU A 60 9.40 -1.70 -4.98
N TYR A 61 8.50 -2.55 -5.49
CA TYR A 61 8.89 -3.78 -6.20
C TYR A 61 8.01 -4.15 -7.40
N ASN A 62 7.05 -3.30 -7.76
CA ASN A 62 6.09 -3.67 -8.80
C ASN A 62 6.59 -3.23 -10.19
N ASP A 63 6.99 -4.20 -11.01
CA ASP A 63 7.38 -3.99 -12.42
C ASP A 63 6.17 -3.96 -13.39
N GLY A 64 4.95 -4.07 -12.85
CA GLY A 64 3.70 -4.09 -13.61
C GLY A 64 3.28 -5.47 -14.11
N SER A 65 4.09 -6.52 -13.94
CA SER A 65 3.74 -7.89 -14.37
C SER A 65 2.53 -8.47 -13.62
N ARG A 66 2.29 -8.01 -12.39
CA ARG A 66 1.24 -8.47 -11.48
C ARG A 66 0.02 -7.56 -11.44
N TRP A 67 -0.09 -6.61 -12.36
CA TRP A 67 -1.17 -5.61 -12.34
C TRP A 67 -2.57 -6.23 -12.44
N ALA A 68 -2.73 -7.28 -13.23
CA ALA A 68 -4.00 -8.00 -13.33
C ALA A 68 -4.40 -8.63 -11.99
N ASP A 69 -3.44 -9.18 -11.24
CA ASP A 69 -3.66 -9.76 -9.92
C ASP A 69 -4.04 -8.68 -8.89
N VAL A 70 -3.37 -7.52 -8.94
CA VAL A 70 -3.71 -6.34 -8.11
C VAL A 70 -5.15 -5.89 -8.37
N LEU A 71 -5.56 -5.76 -9.64
CA LEU A 71 -6.93 -5.39 -10.00
C LEU A 71 -7.96 -6.40 -9.50
N GLY A 72 -7.66 -7.70 -9.67
CA GLY A 72 -8.51 -8.78 -9.17
C GLY A 72 -8.69 -8.73 -7.65
N ALA A 73 -7.59 -8.61 -6.92
CA ALA A 73 -7.60 -8.53 -5.45
C ALA A 73 -8.28 -7.26 -4.93
N ALA A 74 -8.13 -6.13 -5.63
CA ALA A 74 -8.82 -4.89 -5.31
C ALA A 74 -10.32 -4.91 -5.67
N ALA A 75 -10.81 -5.97 -6.32
CA ALA A 75 -12.15 -6.08 -6.89
C ALA A 75 -12.48 -4.91 -7.85
N LEU A 76 -11.50 -4.47 -8.65
CA LEU A 76 -11.64 -3.39 -9.62
C LEU A 76 -11.44 -3.89 -11.04
N GLY A 77 -12.28 -3.38 -11.95
CA GLY A 77 -12.09 -3.60 -13.38
C GLY A 77 -10.96 -2.74 -13.95
N ALA A 78 -10.35 -3.20 -15.04
CA ALA A 78 -9.31 -2.45 -15.76
C ALA A 78 -9.78 -1.08 -16.29
N GLY A 79 -11.09 -0.87 -16.44
CA GLY A 79 -11.68 0.42 -16.80
C GLY A 79 -11.93 1.38 -15.63
N SER A 80 -11.52 1.03 -14.41
CA SER A 80 -11.58 1.96 -13.28
C SER A 80 -10.72 3.19 -13.57
N GLU A 81 -11.31 4.38 -13.41
CA GLU A 81 -10.62 5.66 -13.57
C GLU A 81 -9.45 5.77 -12.58
N VAL A 82 -9.67 5.33 -11.34
CA VAL A 82 -8.67 5.32 -10.28
C VAL A 82 -7.52 4.38 -10.64
N ALA A 83 -7.85 3.16 -11.09
CA ALA A 83 -6.84 2.21 -11.55
C ALA A 83 -6.04 2.73 -12.74
N THR A 84 -6.72 3.33 -13.73
CA THR A 84 -6.08 3.91 -14.92
C THR A 84 -5.13 5.03 -14.55
N TYR A 85 -5.54 5.92 -13.64
CA TYR A 85 -4.69 7.01 -13.18
C TYR A 85 -3.45 6.47 -12.44
N ILE A 86 -3.63 5.57 -11.48
CA ILE A 86 -2.52 4.94 -10.73
C ILE A 86 -1.58 4.21 -11.68
N TRP A 87 -2.11 3.46 -12.64
CA TRP A 87 -1.33 2.79 -13.67
C TRP A 87 -0.48 3.80 -14.46
N SER A 88 -1.04 4.96 -14.82
CA SER A 88 -0.27 5.99 -15.54
C SER A 88 0.91 6.55 -14.73
N LEU A 89 0.77 6.63 -13.40
CA LEU A 89 1.81 7.13 -12.51
C LEU A 89 3.01 6.18 -12.36
N ARG A 90 2.87 4.89 -12.72
CA ARG A 90 3.98 3.91 -12.63
C ARG A 90 5.18 4.26 -13.53
N ASN A 91 4.92 4.93 -14.65
CA ASN A 91 5.96 5.29 -15.62
C ASN A 91 6.82 6.47 -15.15
N ASP A 92 6.35 7.22 -14.15
CA ASP A 92 7.13 8.25 -13.46
C ASP A 92 8.03 7.59 -12.40
N LYS A 93 9.09 6.92 -12.88
CA LYS A 93 10.23 6.36 -12.13
C LYS A 93 10.05 6.30 -10.60
N TRP A 94 9.24 5.39 -10.06
CA TRP A 94 9.21 5.02 -8.63
C TRP A 94 8.88 6.15 -7.62
N CYS A 95 8.94 7.41 -8.03
CA CYS A 95 8.71 8.62 -7.24
C CYS A 95 7.37 9.28 -7.61
N GLY A 96 6.80 8.96 -8.79
CA GLY A 96 5.51 9.50 -9.23
C GLY A 96 4.34 9.07 -8.33
N LEU A 97 4.31 7.81 -7.91
CA LEU A 97 3.31 7.29 -6.96
C LEU A 97 3.42 7.99 -5.59
N GLY A 98 4.60 8.08 -4.98
CA GLY A 98 4.74 8.74 -3.68
C GLY A 98 4.52 10.27 -3.72
N THR A 99 4.89 10.95 -4.80
CA THR A 99 4.82 12.44 -4.84
C THR A 99 3.52 12.99 -5.40
N LYS A 100 2.84 12.26 -6.31
CA LYS A 100 1.64 12.76 -7.01
C LYS A 100 0.33 12.21 -6.45
N LEU A 101 0.39 11.08 -5.74
CA LEU A 101 -0.82 10.37 -5.31
C LEU A 101 -1.40 10.99 -4.03
N PHE A 102 -0.58 11.33 -3.03
CA PHE A 102 -1.08 12.00 -1.82
C PHE A 102 -1.81 13.33 -2.07
N PRO A 103 -1.33 14.25 -2.93
CA PRO A 103 -2.08 15.48 -3.24
C PRO A 103 -3.38 15.23 -4.01
N TRP A 104 -3.48 14.09 -4.71
CA TRP A 104 -4.65 13.72 -5.51
C TRP A 104 -5.75 13.05 -4.69
N LEU A 105 -5.41 12.22 -3.69
CA LEU A 105 -6.39 11.49 -2.87
C LEU A 105 -7.49 12.40 -2.26
N PRO A 106 -7.19 13.58 -1.69
CA PRO A 106 -8.21 14.47 -1.14
C PRO A 106 -9.21 15.02 -2.18
N SER A 107 -8.83 15.05 -3.46
CA SER A 107 -9.69 15.54 -4.55
C SER A 107 -10.75 14.52 -4.99
N LEU A 108 -10.60 13.27 -4.58
CA LEU A 108 -11.52 12.18 -4.89
C LEU A 108 -12.77 12.23 -4.00
N ASN A 109 -13.89 11.74 -4.53
CA ASN A 109 -15.05 11.42 -3.71
C ASN A 109 -14.79 10.16 -2.86
N ALA A 110 -15.63 9.93 -1.85
CA ALA A 110 -15.44 8.82 -0.90
C ALA A 110 -15.35 7.43 -1.56
N ALA A 111 -16.14 7.17 -2.60
CA ALA A 111 -16.08 5.90 -3.33
C ALA A 111 -14.74 5.71 -4.04
N ARG A 112 -14.24 6.75 -4.72
CA ARG A 112 -12.94 6.70 -5.40
C ARG A 112 -11.76 6.65 -4.42
N GLN A 113 -11.89 7.27 -3.24
CA GLN A 113 -10.90 7.12 -2.17
C GLN A 113 -10.84 5.68 -1.65
N LEU A 114 -12.00 5.01 -1.55
CA LEU A 114 -12.06 3.60 -1.18
C LEU A 114 -11.42 2.71 -2.26
N ASP A 115 -11.69 2.97 -3.53
CA ASP A 115 -11.06 2.24 -4.64
C ASP A 115 -9.54 2.43 -4.65
N ALA A 116 -9.07 3.66 -4.40
CA ALA A 116 -7.64 3.95 -4.28
C ALA A 116 -7.01 3.17 -3.12
N PHE A 117 -7.69 3.10 -1.97
CA PHE A 117 -7.24 2.31 -0.84
C PHE A 117 -7.20 0.80 -1.15
N ARG A 118 -8.23 0.25 -1.81
CA ARG A 118 -8.25 -1.16 -2.21
C ARG A 118 -7.07 -1.51 -3.11
N LEU A 119 -6.73 -0.64 -4.05
CA LEU A 119 -5.54 -0.80 -4.88
C LEU A 119 -4.25 -0.74 -4.05
N ALA A 120 -4.15 0.22 -3.12
CA ALA A 120 -2.98 0.36 -2.25
C ALA A 120 -2.75 -0.91 -1.42
N ALA A 121 -3.82 -1.41 -0.80
CA ALA A 121 -3.78 -2.63 0.01
C ALA A 121 -3.43 -3.87 -0.83
N ALA A 122 -4.00 -4.00 -2.03
CA ALA A 122 -3.69 -5.09 -2.94
C ALA A 122 -2.22 -5.07 -3.42
N PHE A 123 -1.69 -3.89 -3.77
CA PHE A 123 -0.27 -3.72 -4.10
C PHE A 123 0.63 -4.14 -2.93
N PHE A 124 0.33 -3.64 -1.75
CA PHE A 124 1.08 -3.95 -0.54
C PHE A 124 1.10 -5.45 -0.26
N ALA A 125 -0.07 -6.10 -0.27
CA ALA A 125 -0.21 -7.53 0.00
C ALA A 125 0.56 -8.40 -1.00
N ILE A 126 0.40 -8.17 -2.31
CA ILE A 126 1.06 -8.98 -3.34
C ILE A 126 2.58 -8.85 -3.23
N ASN A 127 3.11 -7.64 -3.09
CA ASN A 127 4.55 -7.43 -2.96
C ASN A 127 5.11 -7.98 -1.65
N GLU A 128 4.35 -7.90 -0.54
CA GLU A 128 4.75 -8.52 0.72
C GLU A 128 4.90 -10.02 0.53
N CYS A 129 3.86 -10.69 0.01
CA CYS A 129 3.85 -12.13 -0.19
C CYS A 129 5.04 -12.59 -1.03
N GLU A 130 5.34 -11.91 -2.13
CA GLU A 130 6.51 -12.21 -2.98
C GLU A 130 7.83 -12.04 -2.21
N ARG A 131 7.96 -10.97 -1.41
CA ARG A 131 9.15 -10.74 -0.59
C ARG A 131 9.30 -11.82 0.48
N TYR A 132 8.19 -12.23 1.11
CA TYR A 132 8.20 -13.32 2.07
C TYR A 132 8.64 -14.64 1.44
N GLU A 133 8.10 -14.99 0.26
CA GLU A 133 8.47 -16.20 -0.47
C GLU A 133 9.94 -16.19 -0.89
N LEU A 134 10.43 -15.06 -1.41
CA LEU A 134 11.84 -14.86 -1.74
C LEU A 134 12.73 -15.02 -0.51
N CYS A 135 12.42 -14.36 0.61
CA CYS A 135 13.20 -14.49 1.85
C CYS A 135 13.18 -15.91 2.40
N ARG A 136 12.05 -16.60 2.35
CA ARG A 136 11.94 -18.02 2.76
C ARG A 136 12.83 -18.91 1.90
N ALA A 137 12.90 -18.68 0.60
CA ALA A 137 13.75 -19.44 -0.32
C ALA A 137 15.27 -19.23 -0.05
N HIS A 138 15.66 -18.06 0.47
CA HIS A 138 17.07 -17.69 0.72
C HIS A 138 17.54 -17.91 2.17
N GLY A 139 16.80 -18.68 2.97
CA GLY A 139 17.25 -19.10 4.31
C GLY A 139 16.93 -18.14 5.45
N GLY A 140 15.99 -17.19 5.25
CA GLY A 140 15.45 -16.36 6.32
C GLY A 140 15.04 -14.97 5.85
N CYS A 141 14.05 -14.38 6.55
CA CYS A 141 13.68 -12.99 6.37
C CYS A 141 14.32 -12.15 7.48
N SER A 142 15.13 -11.15 7.13
CA SER A 142 15.78 -10.23 8.08
C SER A 142 14.91 -9.04 8.46
N HIS A 143 13.73 -8.90 7.87
CA HIS A 143 12.80 -7.82 8.19
C HIS A 143 12.15 -8.09 9.54
N TRP A 144 12.28 -7.14 10.46
CA TRP A 144 11.81 -7.25 11.83
C TRP A 144 10.30 -7.55 11.92
N TRP A 145 9.51 -7.17 10.91
CA TRP A 145 8.07 -7.42 10.86
C TRP A 145 7.69 -8.84 10.40
N HIS A 146 8.62 -9.62 9.82
CA HIS A 146 8.41 -11.06 9.56
C HIS A 146 8.89 -11.95 10.73
N ALA A 147 9.66 -11.39 11.67
CA ALA A 147 10.19 -12.09 12.84
C ALA A 147 9.13 -12.34 13.93
N ILE A 148 7.90 -11.87 13.71
CA ILE A 148 6.76 -12.02 14.61
C ILE A 148 5.84 -13.05 13.96
N SER A 149 6.25 -14.31 14.08
CA SER A 149 5.48 -15.51 13.75
C SER A 149 5.57 -16.46 14.91
#